data_AF-A0A919E2W0-F1
#
_entry.id   AF-A0A919E2W0-F1
#
_cell.length_a   1.000
_cell.length_b   1.000
_cell.length_c   1.000
_cell.angle_alpha   90.00
_cell.angle_beta   90.00
_cell.angle_gamma   90.00
#
_symmetry.space_group_name_H-M   'P 1'
#
loop_
_entity.id
_entity.type
_entity.pdbx_description
1 polymer ?
#
loop_
_entity_poly.entity_id
_entity_poly.type
_entity_poly.pdbx_seq_one_letter_code
_entity_poly.pdbx_strand_id
1 'polypeptide(L)'
;MEWGMTRNGGDAASARRAGPPGLRLAAGGAEPPASHGARPKGQHPPPDQGQAILEAAKQVGALLKRKGHPFALAGSVAAYAHGGNANLRHDADFCVRREDAEAVADTLREGGLPVYTPPEDWLIKSKCFDQDIDIIFELAHEPVSLEMLARAEELPVDSVRMPVLAPDDLLCGLIAAFSEHHCDFGAVLPIARALREKVDWEHVRRVCGDEPMPAAFFFLLERLNVIALQQDTRPNQRQDARRERNEPREEQP
;
A
#
# COMPACT_ATOMS: atom_id res chain seq x y z
N MET A 1 49.88 -40.42 4.14
CA MET A 1 49.12 -39.78 3.03
C MET A 1 47.73 -40.39 3.03
N GLU A 2 46.99 -40.31 4.14
CA GLU A 2 46.15 -39.18 4.59
C GLU A 2 44.99 -38.86 3.63
N TRP A 3 43.83 -39.47 3.93
CA TRP A 3 42.53 -39.19 3.33
C TRP A 3 41.92 -38.00 4.06
N GLY A 4 41.75 -36.87 3.36
CA GLY A 4 41.14 -35.66 3.90
C GLY A 4 39.63 -35.75 3.99
N MET A 5 39.11 -35.68 5.22
CA MET A 5 37.71 -35.38 5.52
C MET A 5 37.37 -33.95 5.10
N THR A 6 36.43 -33.77 4.19
CA THR A 6 35.69 -32.50 4.08
C THR A 6 34.33 -32.67 4.74
N ARG A 7 34.21 -32.12 5.94
CA ARG A 7 32.94 -31.88 6.64
C ARG A 7 32.11 -30.89 5.83
N ASN A 8 30.94 -31.32 5.37
CA ASN A 8 29.87 -30.40 4.95
C ASN A 8 29.28 -29.76 6.20
N GLY A 9 29.55 -28.48 6.39
CA GLY A 9 28.89 -27.64 7.39
C GLY A 9 28.43 -26.37 6.71
N GLY A 10 27.17 -26.01 6.92
CA GLY A 10 26.63 -24.71 6.53
C GLY A 10 25.17 -24.77 6.13
N ASP A 11 24.30 -24.89 7.13
CA ASP A 11 22.92 -24.43 7.06
C ASP A 11 22.86 -23.03 6.43
N ALA A 12 22.42 -22.95 5.18
CA ALA A 12 22.00 -21.69 4.58
C ALA A 12 20.58 -21.42 5.03
N ALA A 13 20.45 -20.86 6.24
CA ALA A 13 19.23 -20.18 6.66
C ALA A 13 18.90 -19.10 5.61
N SER A 14 17.80 -19.30 4.89
CA SER A 14 17.32 -18.38 3.87
C SER A 14 16.89 -17.07 4.55
N ALA A 15 17.78 -16.09 4.55
CA ALA A 15 17.46 -14.72 4.96
C ALA A 15 16.51 -14.13 3.92
N ARG A 16 15.22 -14.04 4.27
CA ARG A 16 14.23 -13.32 3.47
C ARG A 16 14.64 -11.84 3.46
N ARG A 17 15.07 -11.33 2.31
CA ARG A 17 15.29 -9.88 2.14
C ARG A 17 13.96 -9.16 2.34
N ALA A 18 13.97 -8.15 3.20
CA ALA A 18 12.83 -7.25 3.41
C ALA A 18 12.41 -6.64 2.07
N GLY A 19 11.10 -6.63 1.81
CA GLY A 19 10.52 -6.01 0.62
C GLY A 19 10.48 -4.48 0.72
N PRO A 20 10.13 -3.79 -0.36
CA PRO A 20 10.06 -2.32 -0.36
C PRO A 20 9.02 -1.81 0.66
N PRO A 21 9.29 -0.66 1.33
CA PRO A 21 8.41 0.05 2.25
C PRO A 21 7.21 0.64 1.50
N GLY A 22 6.27 -0.20 1.11
CA GLY A 22 5.01 0.19 0.48
C GLY A 22 3.84 -0.53 1.13
N LEU A 23 2.63 0.02 0.97
CA LEU A 23 1.43 -0.58 1.51
C LEU A 23 1.16 -1.89 0.80
N ARG A 24 1.15 -2.99 1.55
CA ARG A 24 0.84 -4.30 1.00
C ARG A 24 -0.61 -4.65 1.26
N LEU A 25 -1.35 -4.82 0.17
CA LEU A 25 -2.64 -5.49 0.18
C LEU A 25 -2.39 -6.90 -0.33
N ALA A 26 -2.63 -7.94 0.46
CA ALA A 26 -2.46 -9.29 -0.06
C ALA A 26 -3.61 -9.68 -1.01
N ALA A 27 -3.22 -10.38 -2.07
CA ALA A 27 -4.10 -11.03 -3.04
C ALA A 27 -5.07 -12.00 -2.36
N GLY A 28 -6.31 -12.05 -2.83
CA GLY A 28 -7.21 -13.17 -2.56
C GLY A 28 -6.66 -14.44 -3.21
N GLY A 29 -5.89 -15.24 -2.45
CA GLY A 29 -5.57 -16.60 -2.86
C GLY A 29 -6.84 -17.43 -2.94
N ALA A 30 -7.06 -18.11 -4.07
CA ALA A 30 -8.12 -19.10 -4.19
C ALA A 30 -7.93 -20.18 -3.11
N GLU A 31 -8.96 -20.39 -2.28
CA GLU A 31 -8.99 -21.52 -1.35
C GLU A 31 -8.82 -22.84 -2.14
N PRO A 32 -7.98 -23.79 -1.69
CA PRO A 32 -8.03 -25.14 -2.22
C PRO A 32 -9.42 -25.73 -1.91
N PRO A 33 -10.02 -26.53 -2.82
CA PRO A 33 -11.36 -27.06 -2.62
C PRO A 33 -11.39 -27.89 -1.33
N ALA A 34 -12.24 -27.46 -0.39
CA ALA A 34 -12.45 -28.15 0.87
C ALA A 34 -12.93 -29.59 0.60
N SER A 35 -12.12 -30.56 1.00
CA SER A 35 -12.56 -31.95 1.10
C SER A 35 -13.74 -32.00 2.07
N HIS A 36 -14.88 -32.52 1.60
CA HIS A 36 -16.10 -32.62 2.38
C HIS A 36 -15.97 -33.70 3.45
N GLY A 37 -15.27 -33.38 4.54
CA GLY A 37 -15.34 -34.09 5.81
C GLY A 37 -16.45 -33.46 6.67
N ALA A 38 -17.36 -34.28 7.20
CA ALA A 38 -18.49 -33.82 8.00
C ALA A 38 -18.06 -32.91 9.17
N ARG A 39 -18.55 -31.66 9.19
CA ARG A 39 -18.31 -30.71 10.28
C ARG A 39 -19.05 -31.15 11.56
N PRO A 40 -18.39 -31.23 12.73
CA PRO A 40 -19.08 -31.40 14.01
C PRO A 40 -19.95 -30.18 14.31
N LYS A 41 -21.20 -30.42 14.74
CA LYS A 41 -22.17 -29.37 15.11
C LYS A 41 -21.74 -28.70 16.41
N GLY A 42 -21.41 -27.41 16.38
CA GLY A 42 -21.12 -26.61 17.58
C GLY A 42 -20.08 -25.50 17.43
N GLN A 43 -19.46 -25.32 16.26
CA GLN A 43 -18.53 -24.21 16.03
C GLN A 43 -19.30 -22.99 15.53
N HIS A 44 -19.26 -21.89 16.29
CA HIS A 44 -19.59 -20.56 15.76
C HIS A 44 -18.82 -20.36 14.45
N PRO A 45 -19.40 -19.69 13.43
CA PRO A 45 -18.64 -19.30 12.26
C PRO A 45 -17.38 -18.55 12.74
N PRO A 46 -16.22 -18.78 12.11
CA PRO A 46 -15.02 -18.02 12.46
C PRO A 46 -15.37 -16.52 12.44
N PRO A 47 -14.86 -15.74 13.40
CA PRO A 47 -15.16 -14.32 13.47
C PRO A 47 -14.86 -13.66 12.12
N ASP A 48 -15.71 -12.70 11.73
CA ASP A 48 -15.48 -11.90 10.53
C ASP A 48 -14.16 -11.15 10.70
N GLN A 49 -13.13 -11.63 10.01
CA GLN A 49 -11.77 -11.12 10.12
C GLN A 49 -11.72 -9.63 9.79
N GLY A 50 -12.52 -9.19 8.81
CA GLY A 50 -12.61 -7.78 8.45
C GLY A 50 -13.12 -6.92 9.60
N GLN A 51 -14.16 -7.40 10.30
CA GLN A 51 -14.66 -6.72 11.49
C GLN A 51 -13.61 -6.70 12.62
N ALA A 52 -12.87 -7.80 12.83
CA ALA A 52 -11.81 -7.83 13.84
C ALA A 52 -10.71 -6.80 13.58
N ILE A 53 -10.31 -6.61 12.31
CA ILE A 53 -9.36 -5.59 11.89
C ILE A 53 -9.91 -4.18 12.14
N LEU A 54 -11.18 -3.94 11.82
CA LEU A 54 -11.82 -2.64 12.07
C LEU A 54 -11.90 -2.32 13.57
N GLU A 55 -12.23 -3.32 14.41
CA GLU A 55 -12.23 -3.14 15.87
C GLU A 55 -10.83 -2.87 16.43
N ALA A 56 -9.81 -3.56 15.90
CA ALA A 56 -8.42 -3.31 16.27
C ALA A 56 -7.97 -1.90 15.86
N ALA A 57 -8.30 -1.47 14.64
CA ALA A 57 -8.04 -0.12 14.15
C ALA A 57 -8.74 0.94 15.01
N LYS A 58 -10.00 0.71 15.41
CA LYS A 58 -10.73 1.59 16.35
C LYS A 58 -10.04 1.72 17.69
N GLN A 59 -9.63 0.60 18.27
CA GLN A 59 -8.98 0.59 19.58
C GLN A 59 -7.65 1.35 19.55
N VAL A 60 -6.81 1.08 18.56
CA VAL A 60 -5.53 1.77 18.38
C VAL A 60 -5.74 3.25 18.05
N GLY A 61 -6.56 3.56 17.04
CA GLY A 61 -6.85 4.93 16.64
C GLY A 61 -7.41 5.78 17.79
N ALA A 62 -8.33 5.22 18.60
CA ALA A 62 -8.85 5.91 19.77
C ALA A 62 -7.77 6.17 20.84
N LEU A 63 -6.83 5.25 21.03
CA LEU A 63 -5.71 5.43 21.96
C LEU A 63 -4.77 6.54 21.49
N LEU A 64 -4.39 6.55 20.21
CA LEU A 64 -3.54 7.59 19.62
C LEU A 64 -4.20 8.97 19.70
N LYS A 65 -5.50 9.07 19.36
CA LYS A 65 -6.28 10.32 19.47
C LYS A 65 -6.31 10.85 20.90
N ARG A 66 -6.55 9.99 21.90
CA ARG A 66 -6.61 10.41 23.32
C ARG A 66 -5.29 10.99 23.81
N LYS A 67 -4.16 10.53 23.27
CA LYS A 67 -2.82 11.00 23.63
C LYS A 67 -2.31 12.14 22.73
N GLY A 68 -3.07 12.52 21.71
CA GLY A 68 -2.77 13.66 20.85
C GLY A 68 -1.68 13.38 19.81
N HIS A 69 -1.45 12.12 19.46
CA HIS A 69 -0.48 11.77 18.41
C HIS A 69 -0.98 12.18 17.03
N PRO A 70 -0.17 12.84 16.19
CA PRO A 70 -0.43 12.96 14.77
C PRO A 70 -0.29 11.59 14.09
N PHE A 71 -1.34 11.12 13.43
CA PHE A 71 -1.31 9.88 12.66
C PHE A 71 -2.33 9.93 11.53
N ALA A 72 -2.24 8.98 10.60
CA ALA A 72 -3.29 8.70 9.62
C ALA A 72 -3.39 7.20 9.37
N LEU A 73 -4.61 6.67 9.24
CA LEU A 73 -4.81 5.31 8.79
C LEU A 73 -4.37 5.16 7.32
N ALA A 74 -3.76 4.03 7.02
CA ALA A 74 -3.29 3.67 5.69
C ALA A 74 -3.83 2.30 5.26
N GLY A 75 -3.27 1.77 4.16
CA GLY A 75 -3.51 0.40 3.70
C GLY A 75 -4.98 0.05 3.47
N SER A 76 -5.34 -1.18 3.84
CA SER A 76 -6.66 -1.75 3.54
C SER A 76 -7.80 -1.05 4.28
N VAL A 77 -7.55 -0.60 5.51
CA VAL A 77 -8.53 0.12 6.33
C VAL A 77 -8.79 1.52 5.75
N ALA A 78 -7.75 2.21 5.29
CA ALA A 78 -7.92 3.49 4.61
C ALA A 78 -8.72 3.36 3.31
N ALA A 79 -8.41 2.35 2.50
CA ALA A 79 -9.14 2.06 1.27
C ALA A 79 -10.62 1.76 1.55
N TYR A 80 -10.92 0.99 2.61
CA TYR A 80 -12.28 0.75 3.07
C TYR A 80 -12.99 2.04 3.49
N ALA A 81 -12.34 2.88 4.30
CA ALA A 81 -12.91 4.13 4.81
C ALA A 81 -13.28 5.12 3.68
N HIS A 82 -12.52 5.11 2.59
CA HIS A 82 -12.81 5.91 1.41
C HIS A 82 -13.97 5.39 0.54
N GLY A 83 -14.60 4.28 0.92
CA GLY A 83 -15.67 3.62 0.17
C GLY A 83 -15.17 2.63 -0.87
N GLY A 84 -13.90 2.24 -0.81
CA GLY A 84 -13.36 1.16 -1.62
C GLY A 84 -13.84 -0.21 -1.16
N ASN A 85 -14.04 -1.12 -2.11
CA ASN A 85 -14.23 -2.54 -1.81
C ASN A 85 -12.88 -3.16 -1.45
N ALA A 86 -12.31 -2.72 -0.33
CA ALA A 86 -11.08 -3.28 0.20
C ALA A 86 -11.36 -4.62 0.87
N ASN A 87 -10.61 -5.63 0.48
CA ASN A 87 -10.65 -6.92 1.14
C ASN A 87 -9.88 -6.79 2.47
N LEU A 88 -10.60 -6.47 3.55
CA LEU A 88 -10.06 -6.35 4.91
C LEU A 88 -9.66 -7.74 5.43
N ARG A 89 -8.48 -8.22 5.01
CA ARG A 89 -7.93 -9.52 5.43
C ARG A 89 -6.58 -9.42 6.11
N HIS A 90 -6.06 -8.20 6.26
CA HIS A 90 -4.69 -7.93 6.67
C HIS A 90 -4.66 -6.95 7.83
N ASP A 91 -3.45 -6.63 8.23
CA ASP A 91 -3.07 -5.74 9.31
C ASP A 91 -3.75 -4.36 9.19
N ALA A 92 -3.89 -3.66 10.33
CA ALA A 92 -4.27 -2.26 10.33
C ALA A 92 -3.02 -1.38 10.30
N ASP A 93 -2.91 -0.53 9.29
CA ASP A 93 -1.75 0.33 9.06
C ASP A 93 -1.99 1.76 9.58
N PHE A 94 -1.04 2.29 10.35
CA PHE A 94 -1.04 3.66 10.86
C PHE A 94 0.26 4.35 10.44
N CYS A 95 0.14 5.41 9.66
CA CYS A 95 1.25 6.31 9.36
C CYS A 95 1.46 7.30 10.51
N VAL A 96 2.69 7.40 11.01
CA VAL A 96 3.14 8.36 12.04
C VAL A 96 4.50 8.92 11.62
N ARG A 97 4.92 10.07 12.15
CA ARG A 97 6.27 10.55 11.84
C ARG A 97 7.33 9.70 12.53
N ARG A 98 8.51 9.58 11.93
CA ARG A 98 9.63 8.79 12.49
C ARG A 98 10.05 9.32 13.86
N GLU A 99 10.06 10.63 14.05
CA GLU A 99 10.35 11.27 15.33
C GLU A 99 9.32 10.97 16.43
N ASP A 100 8.09 10.62 16.06
CA ASP A 100 6.99 10.34 16.99
C ASP A 100 6.85 8.83 17.29
N ALA A 101 7.57 7.97 16.57
CA ALA A 101 7.41 6.52 16.63
C ALA A 101 7.60 5.93 18.04
N GLU A 102 8.59 6.41 18.80
CA GLU A 102 8.80 5.94 20.18
C GLU A 102 7.70 6.42 21.13
N ALA A 103 7.23 7.67 20.99
CA ALA A 103 6.13 8.19 21.79
C ALA A 103 4.80 7.46 21.52
N VAL A 104 4.58 7.07 20.27
CA VAL A 104 3.49 6.19 19.86
C VAL A 104 3.66 4.79 20.46
N ALA A 105 4.86 4.21 20.39
CA ALA A 105 5.18 2.92 21.01
C ALA A 105 4.87 2.90 22.51
N ASP A 106 5.30 3.93 23.24
CA ASP A 106 5.03 4.06 24.68
C ASP A 106 3.55 4.17 24.96
N THR A 107 2.81 4.93 24.16
CA THR A 107 1.35 5.02 24.28
C THR A 107 0.66 3.67 24.06
N LEU A 108 1.10 2.88 23.08
CA LEU A 108 0.58 1.54 22.84
C LEU A 108 0.86 0.62 24.05
N ARG A 109 2.09 0.64 24.58
CA ARG A 109 2.49 -0.13 25.78
C ARG A 109 1.67 0.27 27.00
N GLU A 110 1.49 1.56 27.25
CA GLU A 110 0.62 2.09 28.31
C GLU A 110 -0.83 1.63 28.16
N GLY A 111 -1.30 1.48 26.92
CA GLY A 111 -2.60 0.92 26.57
C GLY A 111 -2.69 -0.61 26.69
N GLY A 112 -1.63 -1.28 27.15
CA GLY A 112 -1.55 -2.74 27.28
C GLY A 112 -1.33 -3.49 25.97
N LEU A 113 -0.95 -2.79 24.89
CA LEU A 113 -0.65 -3.40 23.60
C LEU A 113 0.85 -3.69 23.49
N PRO A 114 1.26 -4.93 23.14
CA PRO A 114 2.66 -5.26 22.96
C PRO A 114 3.21 -4.52 21.73
N VAL A 115 4.44 -4.02 21.81
CA VAL A 115 5.15 -3.38 20.69
C VAL A 115 6.46 -4.09 20.46
N TYR A 116 6.79 -4.36 19.20
CA TYR A 116 8.04 -4.99 18.80
C TYR A 116 8.57 -4.39 17.50
N THR A 117 9.89 -4.35 17.37
CA THR A 117 10.58 -3.89 16.17
C THR A 117 10.95 -5.12 15.33
N PRO A 118 10.40 -5.28 14.13
CA PRO A 118 10.81 -6.35 13.23
C PRO A 118 12.12 -5.94 12.51
N PRO A 119 12.69 -6.80 11.63
CA PRO A 119 13.91 -6.46 10.90
C PRO A 119 13.78 -5.27 9.94
N GLU A 120 12.55 -4.86 9.62
CA GLU A 120 12.23 -3.72 8.77
C GLU A 120 12.50 -2.37 9.47
N ASP A 121 13.37 -1.54 8.89
CA ASP A 121 13.76 -0.23 9.43
C ASP A 121 12.75 0.91 9.18
N TRP A 122 11.55 0.59 8.70
CA TRP A 122 10.52 1.54 8.24
C TRP A 122 9.21 1.49 9.05
N LEU A 123 9.07 0.53 9.98
CA LEU A 123 7.94 0.45 10.90
C LEU A 123 8.30 -0.17 12.26
N ILE A 124 7.38 -0.05 13.21
CA ILE A 124 7.26 -0.95 14.35
C ILE A 124 5.91 -1.67 14.29
N LYS A 125 5.81 -2.84 14.92
CA LYS A 125 4.58 -3.62 14.95
C LYS A 125 3.99 -3.69 16.34
N SER A 126 2.67 -3.81 16.40
CA SER A 126 1.90 -4.04 17.61
C SER A 126 0.84 -5.12 17.34
N LYS A 127 0.19 -5.61 18.40
CA LYS A 127 -0.97 -6.50 18.27
C LYS A 127 -2.17 -6.01 19.05
N CYS A 128 -3.36 -6.11 18.47
CA CYS A 128 -4.62 -5.80 19.13
C CYS A 128 -5.70 -6.78 18.65
N PHE A 129 -6.39 -7.45 19.59
CA PHE A 129 -7.42 -8.46 19.28
C PHE A 129 -6.94 -9.55 18.28
N ASP A 130 -5.72 -10.04 18.49
CA ASP A 130 -5.04 -10.99 17.60
C ASP A 130 -4.82 -10.51 16.16
N GLN A 131 -5.04 -9.23 15.88
CA GLN A 131 -4.71 -8.59 14.61
C GLN A 131 -3.36 -7.88 14.73
N ASP A 132 -2.55 -8.02 13.68
CA ASP A 132 -1.31 -7.29 13.54
C ASP A 132 -1.60 -5.81 13.20
N ILE A 133 -0.80 -4.92 13.77
CA ILE A 133 -0.91 -3.47 13.60
C ILE A 133 0.46 -2.93 13.19
N ASP A 134 0.50 -2.27 12.04
CA ASP A 134 1.73 -1.68 11.50
C ASP A 134 1.75 -0.18 11.80
N ILE A 135 2.78 0.26 12.51
CA ILE A 135 3.04 1.67 12.79
C ILE A 135 4.17 2.12 11.86
N ILE A 136 3.78 2.65 10.72
CA ILE A 136 4.62 2.99 9.58
C ILE A 136 5.12 4.41 9.73
N PHE A 137 6.44 4.61 9.66
CA PHE A 137 7.03 5.95 9.68
C PHE A 137 7.84 6.29 8.42
N GLU A 138 7.91 5.35 7.49
CA GLU A 138 8.38 5.58 6.13
C GLU A 138 7.45 4.84 5.15
N LEU A 139 6.88 5.60 4.22
CA LEU A 139 5.88 5.15 3.25
C LEU A 139 6.40 5.45 1.85
N ALA A 140 6.42 4.45 0.97
CA ALA A 140 6.95 4.57 -0.39
C ALA A 140 8.40 5.09 -0.44
N HIS A 141 9.25 4.61 0.47
CA HIS A 141 10.65 5.06 0.66
C HIS A 141 10.81 6.51 1.14
N GLU A 142 9.73 7.20 1.46
CA GLU A 142 9.75 8.57 1.95
C GLU A 142 9.31 8.63 3.41
N PRO A 143 9.97 9.41 4.27
CA PRO A 143 9.51 9.61 5.64
C PRO A 143 8.07 10.14 5.67
N VAL A 144 7.24 9.58 6.55
CA VAL A 144 5.90 10.12 6.79
C VAL A 144 6.05 11.54 7.33
N SER A 145 5.63 12.53 6.53
CA SER A 145 5.80 13.94 6.84
C SER A 145 4.58 14.52 7.54
N LEU A 146 4.76 15.64 8.23
CA LEU A 146 3.65 16.40 8.80
C LEU A 146 2.65 16.85 7.73
N GLU A 147 3.15 17.18 6.53
CA GLU A 147 2.33 17.62 5.39
C GLU A 147 1.45 16.48 4.87
N MET A 148 1.97 15.25 4.82
CA MET A 148 1.19 14.06 4.49
C MET A 148 0.09 13.83 5.53
N LEU A 149 0.43 13.89 6.82
CA LEU A 149 -0.56 13.73 7.89
C LEU A 149 -1.59 14.87 7.91
N ALA A 150 -1.21 16.10 7.54
CA ALA A 150 -2.11 17.24 7.48
C ALA A 150 -3.12 17.17 6.32
N ARG A 151 -2.81 16.44 5.24
CA ARG A 151 -3.74 16.17 4.13
C ARG A 151 -4.75 15.06 4.45
N ALA A 152 -4.56 14.33 5.55
CA ALA A 152 -5.45 13.25 5.94
C ALA A 152 -6.90 13.73 6.14
N GLU A 153 -7.86 12.92 5.72
CA GLU A 153 -9.28 13.19 5.84
C GLU A 153 -9.86 12.54 7.10
N GLU A 154 -10.66 13.28 7.87
CA GLU A 154 -11.38 12.71 9.02
C GLU A 154 -12.60 11.90 8.54
N LEU A 155 -12.43 10.58 8.40
CA LEU A 155 -13.46 9.66 7.91
C LEU A 155 -13.96 8.71 9.01
N PRO A 156 -15.21 8.22 8.92
CA PRO A 156 -15.71 7.20 9.83
C PRO A 156 -15.09 5.83 9.50
N VAL A 157 -14.45 5.22 10.50
CA VAL A 157 -13.98 3.83 10.47
C VAL A 157 -14.73 3.06 11.54
N ASP A 158 -15.70 2.27 11.09
CA ASP A 158 -16.63 1.52 11.94
C ASP A 158 -17.16 2.35 13.13
N SER A 159 -17.78 3.48 12.79
CA SER A 159 -18.40 4.47 13.69
C SER A 159 -17.45 5.37 14.51
N VAL A 160 -16.13 5.25 14.35
CA VAL A 160 -15.16 6.17 14.95
C VAL A 160 -14.55 7.06 13.87
N ARG A 161 -14.67 8.39 14.01
CA ARG A 161 -13.97 9.32 13.13
C ARG A 161 -12.50 9.38 13.49
N MET A 162 -11.62 9.22 12.51
CA MET A 162 -10.17 9.37 12.68
C MET A 162 -9.51 9.80 11.37
N PRO A 163 -8.28 10.32 11.40
CA PRO A 163 -7.57 10.71 10.20
C PRO A 163 -7.25 9.49 9.33
N VAL A 164 -7.55 9.57 8.04
CA VAL A 164 -7.26 8.57 7.01
C VAL A 164 -6.43 9.24 5.93
N LEU A 165 -5.37 8.59 5.44
CA LEU A 165 -4.54 9.14 4.37
C LEU A 165 -5.39 9.63 3.19
N ALA A 166 -4.98 10.75 2.60
CA ALA A 166 -5.60 11.27 1.39
C ALA A 166 -5.56 10.19 0.28
N PRO A 167 -6.56 10.13 -0.62
CA PRO A 167 -6.61 9.16 -1.71
C PRO A 167 -5.32 9.11 -2.55
N ASP A 168 -4.72 10.26 -2.80
CA ASP A 168 -3.47 10.39 -3.56
C ASP A 168 -2.30 9.70 -2.85
N ASP A 169 -2.08 10.04 -1.57
CA ASP A 169 -1.02 9.47 -0.74
C ASP A 169 -1.21 7.95 -0.56
N LEU A 170 -2.47 7.52 -0.38
CA LEU A 170 -2.82 6.11 -0.29
C LEU A 170 -2.46 5.35 -1.58
N LEU A 171 -2.82 5.88 -2.75
CA LEU A 171 -2.49 5.24 -4.02
C LEU A 171 -0.99 5.28 -4.31
N CYS A 172 -0.29 6.37 -4.02
CA CYS A 172 1.16 6.44 -4.11
C CYS A 172 1.81 5.31 -3.29
N GLY A 173 1.38 5.14 -2.03
CA GLY A 173 1.89 4.09 -1.14
C GLY A 173 1.63 2.66 -1.64
N LEU A 174 0.47 2.41 -2.25
CA LEU A 174 0.12 1.11 -2.84
C LEU A 174 0.90 0.82 -4.12
N ILE A 175 1.02 1.80 -5.00
CA ILE A 175 1.70 1.64 -6.30
C ILE A 175 3.22 1.53 -6.12
N ALA A 176 3.81 2.29 -5.20
CA ALA A 176 5.24 2.23 -4.89
C ALA A 176 5.66 0.87 -4.31
N ALA A 177 4.72 0.06 -3.79
CA ALA A 177 5.00 -1.28 -3.32
C ALA A 177 5.27 -2.30 -4.45
N PHE A 178 5.01 -1.92 -5.72
CA PHE A 178 5.22 -2.79 -6.86
C PHE A 178 6.70 -3.02 -7.15
N SER A 179 7.06 -4.28 -7.33
CA SER A 179 8.39 -4.72 -7.76
C SER A 179 8.28 -5.98 -8.60
N GLU A 180 9.36 -6.38 -9.26
CA GLU A 180 9.41 -7.63 -10.04
C GLU A 180 9.02 -8.88 -9.22
N HIS A 181 9.26 -8.83 -7.91
CA HIS A 181 8.97 -9.94 -6.99
C HIS A 181 7.63 -9.80 -6.27
N HIS A 182 7.01 -8.61 -6.31
CA HIS A 182 5.77 -8.32 -5.61
C HIS A 182 4.97 -7.29 -6.40
N CYS A 183 4.08 -7.79 -7.25
CA CYS A 183 3.25 -6.96 -8.09
C CYS A 183 1.87 -7.60 -8.26
N ASP A 184 0.96 -7.25 -7.36
CA ASP A 184 -0.43 -7.67 -7.46
C ASP A 184 -1.33 -6.50 -7.87
N PHE A 185 -1.51 -6.36 -9.19
CA PHE A 185 -2.48 -5.40 -9.73
C PHE A 185 -3.93 -5.73 -9.34
N GLY A 186 -4.24 -7.00 -9.07
CA GLY A 186 -5.57 -7.44 -8.70
C GLY A 186 -6.02 -6.88 -7.34
N ALA A 187 -5.09 -6.68 -6.41
CA ALA A 187 -5.39 -6.06 -5.12
C ALA A 187 -5.58 -4.54 -5.22
N VAL A 188 -4.81 -3.85 -6.07
CA VAL A 188 -4.83 -2.38 -6.15
C VAL A 188 -5.89 -1.85 -7.13
N LEU A 189 -6.19 -2.58 -8.20
CA LEU A 189 -7.14 -2.16 -9.24
C LEU A 189 -8.56 -1.85 -8.72
N PRO A 190 -9.19 -2.64 -7.83
CA PRO A 190 -10.51 -2.31 -7.27
C PRO A 190 -10.51 -0.99 -6.50
N ILE A 191 -9.41 -0.69 -5.79
CA ILE A 191 -9.24 0.54 -5.03
C ILE A 191 -9.07 1.72 -5.98
N ALA A 192 -8.18 1.59 -6.96
CA ALA A 192 -8.01 2.58 -8.03
C ALA A 192 -9.35 2.94 -8.70
N ARG A 193 -10.21 1.94 -8.97
CA ARG A 193 -11.55 2.17 -9.54
C ARG A 193 -12.50 2.90 -8.60
N ALA A 194 -12.48 2.57 -7.31
CA ALA A 194 -13.32 3.20 -6.31
C ALA A 194 -12.92 4.66 -6.06
N LEU A 195 -11.62 4.94 -6.09
CA LEU A 195 -11.06 6.26 -5.80
C LEU A 195 -10.86 7.13 -7.05
N ARG A 196 -11.22 6.66 -8.24
CA ARG A 196 -10.87 7.31 -9.51
C ARG A 196 -11.24 8.79 -9.61
N GLU A 197 -12.34 9.21 -9.00
CA GLU A 197 -12.83 10.61 -9.04
C GLU A 197 -12.27 11.46 -7.89
N LYS A 198 -11.63 10.82 -6.91
CA LYS A 198 -11.05 11.48 -5.73
C LYS A 198 -9.55 11.69 -5.84
N VAL A 199 -8.91 11.08 -6.84
CA VAL A 199 -7.45 11.04 -6.98
C VAL A 199 -6.98 12.02 -8.05
N ASP A 200 -5.94 12.80 -7.73
CA ASP A 200 -5.15 13.50 -8.74
C ASP A 200 -4.18 12.53 -9.44
N TRP A 201 -4.64 11.95 -10.55
CA TRP A 201 -3.87 10.97 -11.31
C TRP A 201 -2.62 11.54 -11.99
N GLU A 202 -2.57 12.85 -12.27
CA GLU A 202 -1.37 13.48 -12.81
C GLU A 202 -0.31 13.61 -11.72
N HIS A 203 -0.71 13.94 -10.49
CA HIS A 203 0.18 13.95 -9.35
C HIS A 203 0.70 12.54 -9.03
N VAL A 204 -0.19 11.55 -8.85
CA VAL A 204 0.21 10.18 -8.49
C VAL A 204 1.16 9.58 -9.53
N ARG A 205 0.90 9.78 -10.83
CA ARG A 205 1.82 9.33 -11.89
C ARG A 205 3.20 10.00 -11.80
N ARG A 206 3.26 11.29 -11.50
CA ARG A 206 4.52 12.03 -11.38
C ARG A 206 5.36 11.54 -10.20
N VAL A 207 4.71 11.07 -9.14
CA VAL A 207 5.38 10.59 -7.93
C VAL A 207 5.89 9.16 -8.10
N CYS A 208 5.10 8.25 -8.69
CA CYS A 208 5.45 6.82 -8.70
C CYS A 208 5.41 6.14 -10.07
N GLY A 209 5.15 6.85 -11.17
CA GLY A 209 4.89 6.26 -12.48
C GLY A 209 6.09 5.94 -13.36
N ASP A 210 7.29 6.37 -13.00
CA ASP A 210 8.49 6.19 -13.83
C ASP A 210 9.10 4.78 -13.73
N GLU A 211 8.81 4.05 -12.65
CA GLU A 211 9.29 2.69 -12.44
C GLU A 211 8.53 1.67 -13.31
N PRO A 212 9.17 0.58 -13.80
CA PRO A 212 8.56 -0.32 -14.77
C PRO A 212 7.22 -0.94 -14.33
N MET A 213 7.11 -1.35 -13.06
CA MET A 213 5.91 -2.01 -12.56
C MET A 213 4.74 -1.03 -12.34
N PRO A 214 4.93 0.14 -11.69
CA PRO A 214 3.95 1.23 -11.73
C PRO A 214 3.54 1.68 -13.13
N ALA A 215 4.49 1.87 -14.05
CA ALA A 215 4.21 2.26 -15.43
C ALA A 215 3.27 1.26 -16.12
N ALA A 216 3.51 -0.05 -15.92
CA ALA A 216 2.63 -1.10 -16.42
C ALA A 216 1.23 -1.06 -15.78
N PHE A 217 1.12 -0.71 -14.49
CA PHE A 217 -0.18 -0.53 -13.84
C PHE A 217 -0.96 0.64 -14.42
N PHE A 218 -0.31 1.80 -14.60
CA PHE A 218 -0.94 2.97 -15.22
C PHE A 218 -1.42 2.67 -16.64
N PHE A 219 -0.61 1.97 -17.44
CA PHE A 219 -1.02 1.49 -18.75
C PHE A 219 -2.26 0.58 -18.66
N LEU A 220 -2.33 -0.31 -17.68
CA LEU A 220 -3.51 -1.14 -17.46
C LEU A 220 -4.75 -0.30 -17.08
N LEU A 221 -4.61 0.68 -16.18
CA LEU A 221 -5.70 1.58 -15.78
C LEU A 221 -6.28 2.34 -16.98
N GLU A 222 -5.40 2.83 -17.85
CA GLU A 222 -5.73 3.47 -19.13
C GLU A 222 -6.50 2.52 -20.06
N ARG A 223 -5.98 1.31 -20.29
CA ARG A 223 -6.63 0.30 -21.15
C ARG A 223 -7.99 -0.13 -20.63
N LEU A 224 -8.19 -0.06 -19.32
CA LEU A 224 -9.43 -0.39 -18.63
C LEU A 224 -10.39 0.79 -18.45
N ASN A 225 -10.04 1.97 -18.97
CA ASN A 225 -10.77 3.24 -18.81
C ASN A 225 -11.06 3.58 -17.33
N VAL A 226 -10.12 3.27 -16.44
CA VAL A 226 -10.16 3.74 -15.05
C VAL A 226 -9.69 5.19 -14.97
N ILE A 227 -8.69 5.53 -15.79
CA ILE A 227 -8.14 6.87 -15.94
C ILE A 227 -8.11 7.23 -17.42
N ALA A 228 -8.06 8.54 -17.71
CA ALA A 228 -7.96 9.02 -19.08
C ALA A 228 -6.66 8.55 -19.74
N LEU A 229 -6.74 8.21 -21.03
CA LEU A 229 -5.55 7.96 -21.86
C LEU A 229 -4.71 9.24 -21.90
N GLN A 230 -3.41 9.13 -21.63
CA GLN A 230 -2.51 10.23 -21.97
C GLN A 230 -2.53 10.39 -23.49
N GLN A 231 -2.92 11.59 -23.93
CA GLN A 231 -2.62 11.99 -25.28
C GLN A 231 -1.10 12.08 -25.37
N ASP A 232 -0.54 11.27 -26.25
CA ASP A 232 0.89 11.20 -26.49
C ASP A 232 1.35 12.57 -27.01
N THR A 233 1.81 13.47 -26.12
CA THR A 233 2.28 14.83 -26.48
C THR A 233 3.64 14.81 -27.19
N ARG A 234 3.98 13.69 -27.83
CA ARG A 234 5.15 13.64 -28.72
C ARG A 234 4.83 14.52 -29.93
N PRO A 235 5.57 15.63 -30.16
CA PRO A 235 5.39 16.41 -31.37
C PRO A 235 5.56 15.46 -32.56
N ASN A 236 4.57 15.47 -33.44
CA ASN A 236 4.49 14.58 -34.59
C ASN A 236 5.58 14.97 -35.62
N GLN A 237 6.83 14.58 -35.36
CA GLN A 237 7.99 14.85 -36.24
C GLN A 237 7.79 14.29 -37.66
N ARG A 238 6.80 13.41 -37.87
CA ARG A 238 6.43 12.88 -39.20
C ARG A 238 5.55 13.82 -40.04
N GLN A 239 4.85 14.78 -39.43
CA GLN A 239 4.04 15.75 -40.18
C GLN A 239 4.85 16.98 -40.63
N ASP A 240 5.82 17.43 -39.85
CA ASP A 240 6.66 18.58 -40.20
C ASP A 240 7.62 18.26 -41.36
N ALA A 241 8.24 17.07 -41.36
CA ALA A 241 9.09 16.61 -42.46
C ALA A 241 8.34 16.40 -43.80
N ARG A 242 6.99 16.33 -43.77
CA ARG A 242 6.14 16.22 -44.97
C ARG A 242 5.68 17.59 -45.48
N ARG A 243 5.65 18.62 -44.62
CA ARG A 243 5.37 20.01 -45.00
C ARG A 243 6.60 20.67 -45.63
N GLU A 244 7.78 20.47 -45.07
CA GLU A 244 9.04 21.00 -45.64
C GLU A 244 9.40 20.41 -47.01
N ARG A 245 8.92 19.19 -47.33
CA ARG A 245 9.19 18.55 -48.63
C ARG A 245 8.27 19.06 -49.75
N ASN A 246 7.17 19.74 -49.42
CA ASN A 246 6.17 20.20 -50.38
C ASN A 246 6.19 21.72 -50.60
N GLU A 247 7.15 22.45 -50.03
CA GLU A 247 7.35 23.85 -50.40
C GLU A 247 7.96 23.93 -51.81
N PRO A 248 7.32 24.64 -52.75
CA PRO A 248 7.91 24.90 -54.06
C PRO A 248 9.14 25.79 -53.87
N ARG A 249 10.31 25.31 -54.30
CA ARG A 249 11.49 26.17 -54.43
C ARG A 249 11.19 27.22 -55.49
N GLU A 250 10.98 28.46 -55.06
CA GLU A 250 11.02 29.62 -55.96
C GLU A 250 12.40 29.67 -56.63
N GLU A 251 12.44 29.37 -57.93
CA GLU A 251 13.57 29.69 -58.80
C GLU A 251 13.67 31.22 -58.88
N GLN A 252 14.70 31.77 -58.26
CA GLN A 252 15.09 33.17 -58.42
C GLN A 252 15.93 33.33 -59.70
N PRO A 253 15.79 34.47 -60.42
CA PRO A 253 16.16 34.63 -61.83
C PRO A 253 17.66 34.69 -62.12
#